data_AF-A0AAW0TTU3-F1
#
_entry.id   AF-A0AAW0TTU3-F1
#
_cell.length_a   1.000
_cell.length_b   1.000
_cell.length_c   1.000
_cell.angle_alpha   90.00
_cell.angle_beta   90.00
_cell.angle_gamma   90.00
#
_symmetry.space_group_name_H-M   'P 1'
#
loop_
_entity.id
_entity.type
_entity.pdbx_description
1 polymer ?
#
loop_
_entity_poly.entity_id
_entity_poly.type
_entity_poly.pdbx_seq_one_letter_code
_entity_poly.pdbx_strand_id
1 'polypeptide(L)'
;MNGLSIRDICCLFCWPPCPSSIAAKMAFIPPEPTYSFTPDETGSRHSLHLTDKAEWQFTDKEKEAIEVFYTRTTRGNKIACMFVRCSPNARFCILFSHGNAADLGHMSSFYLSLGTRINCNIFSYDYSGYGVSAGKPSEKNLYSDIDAAWHALRTRYGISPENIILYGQSIGTAATIDLASRYEVGAVILHSPLMSGIRVLFNTKRTWFFDAFPSIEKVPKITSPVLVIHGTEDNVVDFSHGLAIHERCPRAVEPLWVEGAGHNDVELYSQYLERLKQFVSVELVN
;
A
#
# COMPACT_ATOMS: atom_id res chain seq x y z
N MET A 1 6.23 -21.96 -26.29
CA MET A 1 7.06 -21.21 -27.26
C MET A 1 6.48 -19.79 -27.25
N ASN A 2 7.17 -18.77 -26.74
CA ASN A 2 8.40 -18.21 -27.29
C ASN A 2 9.43 -17.90 -26.20
N GLY A 3 10.68 -18.26 -26.49
CA GLY A 3 11.84 -17.98 -25.66
C GLY A 3 12.23 -16.51 -25.78
N LEU A 4 12.24 -15.82 -24.64
CA LEU A 4 13.00 -14.59 -24.48
C LEU A 4 14.42 -14.99 -24.10
N SER A 5 15.40 -14.45 -24.82
CA SER A 5 16.80 -14.72 -24.56
C SER A 5 17.29 -13.94 -23.34
N ILE A 6 18.41 -14.37 -22.74
CA ILE A 6 19.08 -13.64 -21.65
C ILE A 6 19.37 -12.18 -22.06
N ARG A 7 19.58 -11.91 -23.35
CA ARG A 7 19.79 -10.57 -23.89
C ARG A 7 18.56 -9.67 -23.75
N ASP A 8 17.36 -10.23 -23.91
CA ASP A 8 16.10 -9.47 -23.77
C ASP A 8 15.84 -9.08 -22.31
N ILE A 9 16.24 -9.95 -21.36
CA ILE A 9 16.23 -9.68 -19.92
C ILE A 9 17.26 -8.59 -19.57
N CYS A 10 18.45 -8.61 -20.16
CA CYS A 10 19.46 -7.57 -19.95
C CYS A 10 19.03 -6.20 -20.51
N CYS A 11 18.31 -6.16 -21.63
CA CYS A 11 17.81 -4.90 -22.21
C CYS A 11 16.74 -4.21 -21.33
N LEU A 12 15.95 -4.98 -20.56
CA LEU A 12 15.01 -4.45 -19.57
C LEU A 12 15.69 -3.66 -18.44
N PHE A 13 16.95 -3.99 -18.11
CA PHE A 13 17.68 -3.38 -16.98
C PHE A 13 18.80 -2.42 -17.38
N CYS A 14 19.29 -2.46 -18.62
CA CYS A 14 20.51 -1.75 -19.00
C CYS A 14 20.33 -0.52 -19.91
N TRP A 15 19.23 -0.32 -20.65
CA TRP A 15 19.03 0.88 -21.50
C TRP A 15 17.55 1.26 -21.72
N PRO A 16 17.09 2.45 -21.29
CA PRO A 16 15.83 3.04 -21.77
C PRO A 16 16.08 3.73 -23.14
N PRO A 17 15.19 3.64 -24.15
CA PRO A 17 13.73 3.58 -24.03
C PRO A 17 13.10 2.47 -24.89
N CYS A 18 12.31 1.57 -24.30
CA CYS A 18 11.34 0.77 -25.06
C CYS A 18 10.10 0.51 -24.20
N PRO A 19 8.93 1.05 -24.58
CA PRO A 19 7.67 0.73 -23.94
C PRO A 19 7.21 -0.63 -24.44
N SER A 20 7.71 -1.70 -23.81
CA SER A 20 6.96 -2.95 -23.82
C SER A 20 5.84 -2.84 -22.78
N SER A 21 4.65 -3.38 -23.06
CA SER A 21 3.55 -3.45 -22.09
C SER A 21 3.98 -4.11 -20.76
N ILE A 22 5.06 -4.91 -20.81
CA ILE A 22 5.70 -5.63 -19.72
C ILE A 22 6.49 -4.67 -18.80
N ALA A 23 7.34 -3.78 -19.35
CA ALA A 23 8.06 -2.79 -18.53
C ALA A 23 7.11 -1.80 -17.83
N ALA A 24 6.00 -1.46 -18.49
CA ALA A 24 4.96 -0.60 -17.91
C ALA A 24 4.26 -1.24 -16.68
N LYS A 25 4.09 -2.57 -16.66
CA LYS A 25 3.43 -3.28 -15.54
C LYS A 25 4.24 -3.27 -14.24
N MET A 26 5.55 -3.07 -14.30
CA MET A 26 6.43 -3.06 -13.13
C MET A 26 7.10 -1.70 -12.86
N ALA A 27 6.93 -0.73 -13.75
CA ALA A 27 7.47 0.60 -13.54
C ALA A 27 6.75 1.28 -12.38
N PHE A 28 7.49 1.97 -11.52
CA PHE A 28 6.90 2.97 -10.65
C PHE A 28 6.38 4.12 -11.52
N ILE A 29 5.11 4.47 -11.34
CA ILE A 29 4.39 5.52 -12.09
C ILE A 29 3.93 6.57 -11.08
N PRO A 30 4.83 7.40 -10.52
CA PRO A 30 4.43 8.52 -9.69
C PRO A 30 3.55 9.48 -10.51
N PRO A 31 2.34 9.82 -10.03
CA PRO A 31 1.51 10.80 -10.70
C PRO A 31 2.08 12.22 -10.51
N GLU A 32 1.59 13.16 -11.32
CA GLU A 32 1.71 14.58 -11.00
C GLU A 32 1.09 14.83 -9.60
N PRO A 33 1.78 15.51 -8.68
CA PRO A 33 1.28 15.70 -7.32
C PRO A 33 -0.10 16.38 -7.31
N THR A 34 -1.05 15.77 -6.62
CA THR A 34 -2.42 16.29 -6.47
C THR A 34 -2.57 17.16 -5.22
N TYR A 35 -1.49 17.34 -4.46
CA TYR A 35 -1.48 18.11 -3.23
C TYR A 35 -0.12 18.77 -2.98
N SER A 36 -0.10 19.72 -2.05
CA SER A 36 1.13 20.30 -1.51
C SER A 36 1.02 20.53 -0.01
N PHE A 37 2.18 20.65 0.64
CA PHE A 37 2.25 21.05 2.05
C PHE A 37 2.71 22.50 2.14
N THR A 38 1.95 23.31 2.88
CA THR A 38 2.34 24.69 3.21
C THR A 38 2.79 24.73 4.66
N PRO A 39 4.02 25.18 4.97
CA PRO A 39 4.45 25.36 6.34
C PRO A 39 3.64 26.48 7.01
N ASP A 40 3.39 26.34 8.32
CA ASP A 40 2.91 27.45 9.13
C ASP A 40 3.99 28.53 9.30
N GLU A 41 3.64 29.68 9.89
CA GLU A 41 4.58 30.80 10.09
C GLU A 41 5.85 30.39 10.87
N THR A 42 5.74 29.35 11.71
CA THR A 42 6.86 28.82 12.51
C THR A 42 7.68 27.75 11.78
N GLY A 43 7.18 27.22 10.67
CA GLY A 43 7.76 26.09 9.93
C GLY A 43 7.66 24.74 10.66
N SER A 44 6.96 24.68 11.80
CA SER A 44 6.88 23.49 12.65
C SER A 44 5.71 22.58 12.26
N ARG A 45 4.63 23.15 11.72
CA ARG A 45 3.44 22.44 11.25
C ARG A 45 3.26 22.65 9.76
N HIS A 46 2.63 21.68 9.12
CA HIS A 46 2.28 21.77 7.71
C HIS A 46 0.76 21.70 7.58
N SER A 47 0.19 22.53 6.73
CA SER A 47 -1.19 22.44 6.28
C SER A 47 -1.26 21.73 4.93
N LEU A 48 -2.34 20.98 4.72
CA LEU A 48 -2.60 20.27 3.48
C LEU A 48 -3.33 21.18 2.49
N HIS A 49 -2.75 21.40 1.33
CA HIS A 49 -3.43 22.00 0.18
C HIS A 49 -3.71 20.91 -0.85
N LEU A 50 -4.98 20.72 -1.21
CA LEU A 50 -5.41 19.76 -2.23
C LEU A 50 -5.72 20.53 -3.51
N THR A 51 -5.26 20.01 -4.65
CA THR A 51 -5.64 20.53 -5.97
C THR A 51 -6.97 19.92 -6.40
N ASP A 52 -7.61 20.48 -7.43
CA ASP A 52 -8.86 19.93 -7.99
C ASP A 52 -8.69 18.48 -8.48
N LYS A 53 -7.47 18.09 -8.89
CA LYS A 53 -7.15 16.72 -9.33
C LYS A 53 -7.17 15.69 -8.19
N ALA A 54 -7.16 16.13 -6.93
CA ALA A 54 -7.30 15.23 -5.78
C ALA A 54 -8.75 14.73 -5.61
N GLU A 55 -9.72 15.35 -6.31
CA GLU A 55 -11.13 14.98 -6.26
C GLU A 55 -11.65 14.85 -4.82
N TRP A 56 -11.35 15.85 -3.98
CA TRP A 56 -11.81 15.86 -2.59
C TRP A 56 -13.35 15.91 -2.52
N GLN A 57 -13.96 14.94 -1.84
CA GLN A 57 -15.42 14.73 -1.85
C GLN A 57 -16.15 15.29 -0.61
N PHE A 58 -15.42 15.86 0.35
CA PHE A 58 -15.96 16.34 1.62
C PHE A 58 -15.79 17.85 1.79
N THR A 59 -16.25 18.42 2.91
CA THR A 59 -16.09 19.85 3.17
C THR A 59 -14.70 20.16 3.75
N ASP A 60 -14.36 21.44 3.84
CA ASP A 60 -13.13 21.89 4.50
C ASP A 60 -13.09 21.52 5.99
N LYS A 61 -14.25 21.35 6.64
CA LYS A 61 -14.32 20.93 8.04
C LYS A 61 -13.78 19.51 8.23
N GLU A 62 -14.15 18.58 7.35
CA GLU A 62 -13.61 17.23 7.42
C GLU A 62 -12.10 17.19 7.15
N LYS A 63 -11.59 18.14 6.37
CA LYS A 63 -10.16 18.27 6.09
C LYS A 63 -9.33 18.58 7.35
N GLU A 64 -9.93 19.18 8.37
CA GLU A 64 -9.28 19.41 9.67
C GLU A 64 -8.91 18.10 10.41
N ALA A 65 -9.56 16.98 10.06
CA ALA A 65 -9.21 15.66 10.59
C ALA A 65 -7.88 15.12 10.04
N ILE A 66 -7.33 15.76 9.00
CA ILE A 66 -6.12 15.34 8.31
C ILE A 66 -4.92 16.12 8.83
N GLU A 67 -3.99 15.42 9.45
CA GLU A 67 -2.68 15.95 9.82
C GLU A 67 -1.64 15.48 8.80
N VAL A 68 -0.77 16.40 8.37
CA VAL A 68 0.30 16.10 7.42
C VAL A 68 1.66 16.56 7.93
N PHE A 69 2.70 15.80 7.61
CA PHE A 69 4.07 16.11 7.98
C PHE A 69 5.07 15.34 7.13
N TYR A 70 6.34 15.71 7.23
CA TYR A 70 7.44 14.95 6.63
C TYR A 70 8.15 14.08 7.66
N THR A 71 8.57 12.88 7.26
CA THR A 71 9.54 12.07 8.00
C THR A 71 10.78 11.79 7.14
N ARG A 72 11.87 11.36 7.77
CA ARG A 72 13.12 11.03 7.07
C ARG A 72 13.37 9.53 7.12
N THR A 73 13.70 8.97 5.97
CA THR A 73 14.01 7.55 5.83
C THR A 73 15.47 7.28 6.20
N THR A 74 15.81 6.04 6.54
CA THR A 74 17.20 5.63 6.81
C THR A 74 18.10 5.77 5.58
N ARG A 75 17.51 5.83 4.38
CA ARG A 75 18.19 6.13 3.11
C ARG A 75 18.29 7.62 2.80
N GLY A 76 17.88 8.49 3.72
CA GLY A 76 18.06 9.95 3.65
C GLY A 76 16.96 10.70 2.92
N ASN A 77 15.95 10.02 2.36
CA ASN A 77 14.85 10.67 1.67
C ASN A 77 13.90 11.33 2.68
N LYS A 78 13.30 12.44 2.27
CA LYS A 78 12.22 13.10 3.02
C LYS A 78 10.90 12.69 2.36
N ILE A 79 10.05 11.96 3.09
CA ILE A 79 8.78 11.47 2.58
C ILE A 79 7.61 12.15 3.30
N ALA A 80 6.52 12.35 2.57
CA ALA A 80 5.27 12.89 3.09
C ALA A 80 4.46 11.80 3.81
N CYS A 81 3.88 12.17 4.95
CA CYS A 81 2.97 11.34 5.72
C CYS A 81 1.65 12.08 5.95
N MET A 82 0.58 11.31 6.05
CA MET A 82 -0.78 11.77 6.31
C MET A 82 -1.40 10.91 7.40
N PHE A 83 -1.97 11.55 8.41
CA PHE A 83 -2.76 10.89 9.44
C PHE A 83 -4.19 11.45 9.45
N VAL A 84 -5.14 10.59 9.11
CA VAL A 84 -6.57 10.90 9.06
C VAL A 84 -7.24 10.34 10.30
N ARG A 85 -7.75 11.24 11.15
CA ARG A 85 -8.53 10.88 12.34
C ARG A 85 -9.98 10.66 11.97
N CYS A 86 -10.32 9.44 11.56
CA CYS A 86 -11.65 9.12 11.07
C CYS A 86 -12.66 8.83 12.18
N SER A 87 -12.21 8.42 13.37
CA SER A 87 -13.10 8.13 14.49
C SER A 87 -12.48 8.47 15.85
N PRO A 88 -13.26 9.09 16.78
CA PRO A 88 -12.76 9.49 18.10
C PRO A 88 -12.48 8.29 19.02
N ASN A 89 -13.08 7.13 18.75
CA ASN A 89 -12.96 5.91 19.55
C ASN A 89 -12.44 4.72 18.72
N ALA A 90 -11.67 5.00 17.66
CA ALA A 90 -11.00 3.98 16.87
C ALA A 90 -10.04 3.16 17.75
N ARG A 91 -10.27 1.84 17.84
CA ARG A 91 -9.34 0.90 18.49
C ARG A 91 -8.08 0.69 17.66
N PHE A 92 -8.25 0.58 16.34
CA PHE A 92 -7.17 0.29 15.42
C PHE A 92 -6.80 1.50 14.57
N CYS A 93 -5.52 1.57 14.20
CA CYS A 93 -5.05 2.46 13.14
C CYS A 93 -4.49 1.63 12.00
N ILE A 94 -4.91 1.95 10.77
CA ILE A 94 -4.39 1.30 9.57
C ILE A 94 -3.16 2.07 9.11
N LEU A 95 -2.02 1.38 8.98
CA LEU A 95 -0.87 1.86 8.20
C LEU A 95 -1.07 1.42 6.75
N PHE A 96 -1.47 2.35 5.89
CA PHE A 96 -1.87 2.11 4.52
C PHE A 96 -0.72 2.40 3.54
N SER A 97 -0.29 1.37 2.80
CA SER A 97 0.64 1.47 1.67
C SER A 97 -0.17 1.50 0.37
N HIS A 98 -0.26 2.67 -0.27
CA HIS A 98 -1.10 2.89 -1.45
C HIS A 98 -0.61 2.18 -2.72
N GLY A 99 -1.48 2.10 -3.72
CA GLY A 99 -1.15 1.54 -5.04
C GLY A 99 -0.14 2.40 -5.82
N ASN A 100 0.29 1.92 -6.98
CA ASN A 100 1.33 2.57 -7.78
C ASN A 100 0.91 3.98 -8.23
N ALA A 101 -0.02 4.13 -9.16
CA ALA A 101 -0.40 5.43 -9.75
C ALA A 101 -1.27 6.32 -8.84
N ALA A 102 -0.99 6.34 -7.55
CA ALA A 102 -1.70 7.11 -6.54
C ALA A 102 -0.72 7.97 -5.72
N ASP A 103 -1.25 9.04 -5.12
CA ASP A 103 -0.56 9.83 -4.10
C ASP A 103 -1.52 10.11 -2.93
N LEU A 104 -0.98 10.65 -1.84
CA LEU A 104 -1.77 10.94 -0.64
C LEU A 104 -2.96 11.88 -0.89
N GLY A 105 -2.83 12.84 -1.81
CA GLY A 105 -3.88 13.80 -2.11
C GLY A 105 -5.10 13.11 -2.72
N HIS A 106 -4.90 12.34 -3.78
CA HIS A 106 -5.95 11.57 -4.45
C HIS A 106 -6.60 10.56 -3.48
N MET A 107 -5.80 9.90 -2.65
CA MET A 107 -6.32 8.89 -1.71
C MET A 107 -7.05 9.46 -0.49
N SER A 108 -6.96 10.78 -0.25
CA SER A 108 -7.47 11.41 0.98
C SER A 108 -8.96 11.16 1.22
N SER A 109 -9.81 11.33 0.18
CA SER A 109 -11.25 11.07 0.26
C SER A 109 -11.54 9.61 0.62
N PHE A 110 -10.81 8.70 -0.01
CA PHE A 110 -10.93 7.27 0.23
C PHE A 110 -10.57 6.92 1.68
N TYR A 111 -9.46 7.44 2.20
CA TYR A 111 -9.04 7.20 3.59
C TYR A 111 -10.07 7.65 4.62
N LEU A 112 -10.62 8.85 4.46
CA LEU A 112 -11.64 9.35 5.37
C LEU A 112 -12.91 8.48 5.31
N SER A 113 -13.39 8.17 4.10
CA SER A 113 -14.57 7.34 3.88
C SER A 113 -14.39 5.94 4.47
N LEU A 114 -13.28 5.27 4.14
CA LEU A 114 -12.97 3.92 4.60
C LEU A 114 -12.86 3.88 6.12
N GLY A 115 -11.98 4.70 6.71
CA GLY A 115 -11.71 4.70 8.14
C GLY A 115 -12.96 4.99 8.98
N THR A 116 -13.83 5.91 8.51
CA THR A 116 -15.11 6.20 9.18
C THR A 116 -16.03 4.98 9.15
N ARG A 117 -16.12 4.29 8.00
CA ARG A 117 -17.03 3.15 7.83
C ARG A 117 -16.59 1.89 8.58
N ILE A 118 -15.29 1.72 8.84
CA ILE A 118 -14.74 0.55 9.58
C ILE A 118 -14.23 0.91 10.98
N ASN A 119 -14.51 2.13 11.46
CA ASN A 119 -14.12 2.64 12.77
C ASN A 119 -12.60 2.53 13.06
N CYS A 120 -11.77 2.96 12.09
CA CYS A 120 -10.31 2.99 12.19
C CYS A 120 -9.76 4.35 11.80
N ASN A 121 -8.67 4.78 12.45
CA ASN A 121 -7.88 5.89 11.91
C ASN A 121 -6.96 5.40 10.79
N ILE A 122 -6.63 6.26 9.83
CA ILE A 122 -5.76 5.89 8.70
C ILE A 122 -4.48 6.70 8.75
N PHE A 123 -3.33 6.02 8.78
CA PHE A 123 -2.02 6.60 8.58
C PHE A 123 -1.47 6.12 7.24
N SER A 124 -1.08 7.04 6.37
CA SER A 124 -0.52 6.73 5.05
C SER A 124 0.71 7.60 4.77
N TYR A 125 1.48 7.22 3.77
CA TYR A 125 2.69 7.91 3.35
C TYR A 125 2.88 7.76 1.84
N ASP A 126 3.51 8.74 1.20
CA ASP A 126 3.95 8.61 -0.19
C ASP A 126 5.34 7.96 -0.26
N TYR A 127 5.53 7.07 -1.23
CA TYR A 127 6.85 6.51 -1.52
C TYR A 127 7.84 7.59 -1.95
N SER A 128 9.14 7.32 -1.82
CA SER A 128 10.20 8.19 -2.34
C SER A 128 9.98 8.49 -3.83
N GLY A 129 9.86 9.77 -4.20
CA GLY A 129 9.57 10.23 -5.56
C GLY A 129 8.09 10.28 -5.94
N TYR A 130 7.16 10.05 -5.01
CA TYR A 130 5.71 10.21 -5.18
C TYR A 130 5.19 11.46 -4.49
N GLY A 131 4.13 12.08 -5.03
CA GLY A 131 3.54 13.29 -4.48
C GLY A 131 4.60 14.34 -4.16
N VAL A 132 4.65 14.81 -2.91
CA VAL A 132 5.67 15.77 -2.46
C VAL A 132 6.88 15.15 -1.76
N SER A 133 7.01 13.81 -1.81
CA SER A 133 8.18 13.08 -1.30
C SER A 133 9.39 13.27 -2.20
N ALA A 134 10.54 13.51 -1.58
CA ALA A 134 11.83 13.59 -2.28
C ALA A 134 12.36 12.20 -2.68
N GLY A 135 13.46 12.18 -3.45
CA GLY A 135 14.14 10.96 -3.84
C GLY A 135 13.62 10.39 -5.16
N LYS A 136 13.78 9.07 -5.33
CA LYS A 136 13.33 8.34 -6.53
C LYS A 136 12.70 7.01 -6.14
N PRO A 137 11.77 6.48 -6.94
CA PRO A 137 11.19 5.18 -6.68
C PRO A 137 12.23 4.06 -6.85
N SER A 138 12.26 3.14 -5.89
CA SER A 138 13.00 1.87 -6.00
C SER A 138 12.51 0.92 -4.91
N GLU A 139 12.70 -0.38 -5.09
CA GLU A 139 12.35 -1.37 -4.06
C GLU A 139 13.01 -1.07 -2.70
N LYS A 140 14.30 -0.73 -2.70
CA LYS A 140 15.03 -0.39 -1.48
C LYS A 140 14.48 0.86 -0.79
N ASN A 141 14.03 1.85 -1.56
CA ASN A 141 13.40 3.03 -0.97
C ASN A 141 12.00 2.68 -0.46
N LEU A 142 11.20 1.92 -1.20
CA LEU A 142 9.86 1.49 -0.77
C LEU A 142 9.87 0.78 0.59
N TYR A 143 10.84 -0.10 0.84
CA TYR A 143 11.03 -0.72 2.16
C TYR A 143 11.52 0.28 3.23
N SER A 144 12.43 1.17 2.87
CA SER A 144 12.88 2.23 3.77
C SER A 144 11.80 3.27 4.09
N ASP A 145 10.84 3.47 3.19
CA ASP A 145 9.74 4.41 3.31
C ASP A 145 8.71 3.88 4.31
N ILE A 146 8.31 2.60 4.19
CA ILE A 146 7.40 1.97 5.16
C ILE A 146 8.01 1.87 6.56
N ASP A 147 9.33 1.63 6.66
CA ASP A 147 10.03 1.65 7.96
C ASP A 147 9.92 3.03 8.62
N ALA A 148 10.09 4.11 7.84
CA ALA A 148 9.98 5.47 8.36
C ALA A 148 8.55 5.82 8.78
N ALA A 149 7.56 5.36 8.00
CA ALA A 149 6.13 5.48 8.32
C ALA A 149 5.75 4.71 9.59
N TRP A 150 6.21 3.47 9.73
CA TRP A 150 6.05 2.63 10.92
C TRP A 150 6.64 3.30 12.16
N HIS A 151 7.87 3.81 12.06
CA HIS A 151 8.48 4.53 13.17
C HIS A 151 7.74 5.82 13.53
N ALA A 152 7.31 6.60 12.54
CA ALA A 152 6.52 7.81 12.77
C ALA A 152 5.20 7.48 13.48
N LEU A 153 4.47 6.47 13.02
CA LEU A 153 3.20 6.05 13.62
C LEU A 153 3.36 5.68 15.09
N ARG A 154 4.39 4.90 15.42
CA ARG A 154 4.65 4.44 16.79
C ARG A 154 5.20 5.52 17.71
N THR A 155 6.10 6.37 17.21
CA THR A 155 6.81 7.35 18.05
C THR A 155 6.04 8.67 18.19
N ARG A 156 5.43 9.16 17.11
CA ARG A 156 4.68 10.43 17.12
C ARG A 156 3.30 10.28 17.75
N TYR A 157 2.64 9.15 17.49
CA TYR A 157 1.26 8.91 17.95
C TYR A 157 1.14 7.87 19.06
N GLY A 158 2.24 7.21 19.45
CA GLY A 158 2.24 6.26 20.56
C GLY A 158 1.41 5.00 20.30
N ILE A 159 1.10 4.68 19.05
CA ILE A 159 0.26 3.53 18.72
C ILE A 159 1.08 2.24 18.84
N SER A 160 0.62 1.33 19.69
CA SER A 160 1.27 0.04 19.91
C SER A 160 1.04 -0.92 18.74
N PRO A 161 2.01 -1.80 18.39
CA PRO A 161 1.91 -2.73 17.26
C PRO A 161 0.62 -3.55 17.16
N GLU A 162 0.09 -4.02 18.29
CA GLU A 162 -1.15 -4.79 18.40
C GLU A 162 -2.41 -4.01 18.00
N ASN A 163 -2.33 -2.68 17.99
CA ASN A 163 -3.40 -1.78 17.54
C ASN A 163 -3.16 -1.24 16.12
N ILE A 164 -2.13 -1.74 15.43
CA ILE A 164 -1.83 -1.38 14.03
C ILE A 164 -2.30 -2.50 13.11
N ILE A 165 -3.04 -2.13 12.08
CA ILE A 165 -3.37 -3.00 10.95
C ILE A 165 -2.54 -2.53 9.77
N LEU A 166 -1.71 -3.40 9.20
CA LEU A 166 -1.00 -3.07 7.97
C LEU A 166 -1.93 -3.32 6.78
N TYR A 167 -2.08 -2.35 5.88
CA TYR A 167 -2.88 -2.49 4.67
C TYR A 167 -2.03 -2.15 3.47
N GLY A 168 -1.87 -3.08 2.53
CA GLY A 168 -1.22 -2.82 1.25
C GLY A 168 -2.18 -3.01 0.08
N GLN A 169 -2.12 -2.11 -0.90
CA GLN A 169 -2.82 -2.26 -2.18
C GLN A 169 -1.84 -2.42 -3.33
N SER A 170 -2.02 -3.47 -4.15
CA SER A 170 -1.18 -3.72 -5.33
C SER A 170 0.32 -3.70 -4.94
N ILE A 171 1.14 -2.83 -5.54
CA ILE A 171 2.56 -2.68 -5.16
C ILE A 171 2.78 -2.38 -3.66
N GLY A 172 1.84 -1.72 -2.99
CA GLY A 172 1.90 -1.46 -1.56
C GLY A 172 1.88 -2.73 -0.70
N THR A 173 1.38 -3.85 -1.24
CA THR A 173 1.47 -5.16 -0.59
C THR A 173 2.91 -5.63 -0.44
N ALA A 174 3.82 -5.26 -1.35
CA ALA A 174 5.24 -5.59 -1.20
C ALA A 174 5.86 -4.90 0.01
N ALA A 175 5.52 -3.61 0.24
CA ALA A 175 5.97 -2.86 1.40
C ALA A 175 5.39 -3.46 2.70
N THR A 176 4.08 -3.70 2.69
CA THR A 176 3.33 -4.26 3.82
C THR A 176 3.85 -5.63 4.22
N ILE A 177 4.07 -6.55 3.26
CA ILE A 177 4.60 -7.89 3.50
C ILE A 177 6.03 -7.83 4.05
N ASP A 178 6.87 -6.94 3.54
CA ASP A 178 8.23 -6.77 4.06
C ASP A 178 8.23 -6.38 5.54
N LEU A 179 7.41 -5.40 5.91
CA LEU A 179 7.29 -4.97 7.31
C LEU A 179 6.66 -6.07 8.19
N ALA A 180 5.57 -6.68 7.75
CA ALA A 180 4.87 -7.74 8.46
C ALA A 180 5.71 -9.01 8.67
N SER A 181 6.70 -9.25 7.80
CA SER A 181 7.64 -10.37 7.94
C SER A 181 8.67 -10.17 9.07
N ARG A 182 8.77 -8.95 9.61
CA ARG A 182 9.72 -8.55 10.66
C ARG A 182 9.05 -8.19 11.99
N TYR A 183 7.78 -7.77 11.95
CA TYR A 183 7.04 -7.33 13.13
C TYR A 183 5.67 -7.99 13.20
N GLU A 184 5.32 -8.46 14.40
CA GLU A 184 3.95 -8.83 14.71
C GLU A 184 3.11 -7.58 14.95
N VAL A 185 1.97 -7.51 14.27
CA VAL A 185 0.99 -6.43 14.32
C VAL A 185 -0.41 -7.00 14.63
N GLY A 186 -1.39 -6.13 14.86
CA GLY A 186 -2.78 -6.53 15.08
C GLY A 186 -3.33 -7.38 13.93
N ALA A 187 -3.10 -6.96 12.68
CA ALA A 187 -3.45 -7.71 11.49
C ALA A 187 -2.75 -7.19 10.22
N VAL A 188 -2.84 -7.97 9.14
CA VAL A 188 -2.39 -7.59 7.80
C VAL A 188 -3.54 -7.76 6.81
N ILE A 189 -3.76 -6.75 5.97
CA ILE A 189 -4.70 -6.78 4.85
C ILE A 189 -3.90 -6.61 3.56
N LEU A 190 -4.03 -7.58 2.66
CA LEU A 190 -3.35 -7.61 1.38
C LEU A 190 -4.39 -7.51 0.26
N HIS A 191 -4.48 -6.34 -0.37
CA HIS A 191 -5.41 -6.07 -1.46
C HIS A 191 -4.71 -6.19 -2.82
N SER A 192 -5.14 -7.16 -3.62
CA SER A 192 -4.60 -7.53 -4.93
C SER A 192 -3.07 -7.72 -4.89
N PRO A 193 -2.56 -8.61 -4.01
CA PRO A 193 -1.13 -8.70 -3.75
C PRO A 193 -0.35 -9.36 -4.87
N LEU A 194 0.93 -9.02 -5.00
CA LEU A 194 1.85 -9.63 -5.95
C LEU A 194 2.80 -10.62 -5.29
N MET A 195 2.96 -11.82 -5.89
CA MET A 195 3.95 -12.80 -5.45
C MET A 195 5.38 -12.31 -5.64
N SER A 196 5.66 -11.75 -6.83
CA SER A 196 6.88 -11.03 -7.18
C SER A 196 6.72 -10.31 -8.51
N GLY A 197 7.65 -9.42 -8.81
CA GLY A 197 7.67 -8.66 -10.06
C GLY A 197 7.73 -9.56 -11.29
N ILE A 198 8.66 -10.52 -11.33
CA ILE A 198 8.77 -11.44 -12.47
C ILE A 198 7.48 -12.26 -12.62
N ARG A 199 6.81 -12.62 -11.53
CA ARG A 199 5.55 -13.39 -11.58
C ARG A 199 4.37 -12.58 -12.12
N VAL A 200 4.37 -11.26 -11.92
CA VAL A 200 3.37 -10.36 -12.55
C VAL A 200 3.52 -10.37 -14.07
N LEU A 201 4.76 -10.51 -14.57
CA LEU A 201 5.06 -10.47 -16.00
C LEU A 201 4.96 -11.84 -16.67
N PHE A 202 5.29 -12.90 -15.94
CA PHE A 202 5.42 -14.25 -16.46
C PHE A 202 4.82 -15.27 -15.49
N ASN A 203 4.07 -16.24 -16.02
CA ASN A 203 3.54 -17.34 -15.22
C ASN A 203 4.66 -18.34 -14.87
N THR A 204 5.38 -18.08 -13.77
CA THR A 204 6.52 -18.89 -13.30
C THR A 204 6.44 -19.16 -11.81
N LYS A 205 6.87 -20.36 -11.41
CA LYS A 205 6.94 -20.75 -9.99
C LYS A 205 8.31 -20.45 -9.36
N ARG A 206 9.32 -20.06 -10.15
CA ARG A 206 10.69 -19.80 -9.67
C ARG A 206 10.86 -18.36 -9.19
N THR A 207 11.62 -18.19 -8.12
CA THR A 207 12.12 -16.87 -7.67
C THR A 207 13.58 -16.74 -8.11
N TRP A 208 13.95 -15.63 -8.73
CA TRP A 208 15.32 -15.35 -9.17
C TRP A 208 15.98 -14.31 -8.25
N PHE A 209 17.32 -14.27 -8.24
CA PHE A 209 18.06 -13.33 -7.39
C PHE A 209 17.86 -11.85 -7.76
N PHE A 210 17.39 -11.59 -8.99
CA PHE A 210 17.07 -10.25 -9.52
C PHE A 210 15.56 -10.00 -9.59
N ASP A 211 14.76 -10.86 -8.97
CA ASP A 211 13.31 -10.68 -8.91
C ASP A 211 12.98 -9.53 -7.96
N ALA A 212 12.25 -8.53 -8.46
CA ALA A 212 11.81 -7.42 -7.65
C ALA A 212 10.67 -7.86 -6.74
N PHE A 213 10.68 -7.41 -5.49
CA PHE A 213 9.61 -7.66 -4.53
C PHE A 213 9.29 -9.16 -4.37
N PRO A 214 10.22 -10.03 -3.93
CA PRO A 214 9.95 -11.45 -3.74
C PRO A 214 9.04 -11.70 -2.52
N SER A 215 7.82 -11.15 -2.52
CA SER A 215 6.83 -11.18 -1.45
C SER A 215 6.50 -12.61 -1.04
N ILE A 216 6.38 -13.51 -2.02
CA ILE A 216 6.01 -14.92 -1.78
C ILE A 216 7.03 -15.69 -0.92
N GLU A 217 8.28 -15.21 -0.85
CA GLU A 217 9.33 -15.77 0.03
C GLU A 217 9.28 -15.19 1.45
N LYS A 218 8.61 -14.03 1.62
CA LYS A 218 8.49 -13.33 2.90
C LYS A 218 7.19 -13.68 3.63
N VAL A 219 6.11 -13.97 2.90
CA VAL A 219 4.78 -14.30 3.42
C VAL A 219 4.79 -15.38 4.52
N PRO A 220 5.55 -16.49 4.41
CA PRO A 220 5.59 -17.51 5.47
C PRO A 220 6.11 -17.03 6.83
N LYS A 221 6.72 -15.85 6.89
CA LYS A 221 7.24 -15.24 8.13
C LYS A 221 6.23 -14.35 8.84
N ILE A 222 5.08 -14.08 8.22
CA ILE A 222 4.04 -13.23 8.80
C ILE A 222 3.28 -14.04 9.86
N THR A 223 3.43 -13.65 11.13
CA THR A 223 2.80 -14.32 12.28
C THR A 223 1.48 -13.69 12.70
N SER A 224 1.10 -12.56 12.11
CA SER A 224 -0.19 -11.89 12.36
C SER A 224 -1.32 -12.48 11.51
N PRO A 225 -2.59 -12.30 11.91
CA PRO A 225 -3.74 -12.64 11.06
C PRO A 225 -3.67 -11.92 9.71
N VAL A 226 -3.88 -12.64 8.60
CA VAL A 226 -3.80 -12.08 7.25
C VAL A 226 -5.11 -12.25 6.50
N LEU A 227 -5.71 -11.13 6.11
CA LEU A 227 -6.83 -11.08 5.16
C LEU A 227 -6.29 -10.78 3.76
N VAL A 228 -6.59 -11.65 2.79
CA VAL A 228 -6.31 -11.40 1.38
C VAL A 228 -7.61 -11.04 0.66
N ILE A 229 -7.57 -9.96 -0.13
CA ILE A 229 -8.68 -9.48 -0.95
C ILE A 229 -8.20 -9.43 -2.41
N HIS A 230 -8.95 -10.00 -3.35
CA HIS A 230 -8.56 -10.01 -4.76
C HIS A 230 -9.80 -10.15 -5.67
N GLY A 231 -9.83 -9.42 -6.79
CA GLY A 231 -10.82 -9.62 -7.85
C GLY A 231 -10.52 -10.85 -8.72
N THR A 232 -11.54 -11.61 -9.13
CA THR A 232 -11.34 -12.84 -9.92
C THR A 232 -10.97 -12.56 -11.39
N GLU A 233 -11.23 -11.35 -11.89
CA GLU A 233 -10.92 -10.90 -13.26
C GLU A 233 -9.78 -9.87 -13.30
N ASP A 234 -8.86 -9.92 -12.32
CA ASP A 234 -7.71 -9.03 -12.26
C ASP A 234 -6.70 -9.30 -13.40
N ASN A 235 -6.67 -8.39 -14.38
CA ASN A 235 -5.79 -8.45 -15.56
C ASN A 235 -4.42 -7.76 -15.36
N VAL A 236 -4.19 -7.14 -14.21
CA VAL A 236 -2.93 -6.47 -13.86
C VAL A 236 -2.07 -7.40 -13.03
N VAL A 237 -2.63 -7.91 -11.94
CA VAL A 237 -2.03 -8.91 -11.05
C VAL A 237 -2.96 -10.11 -11.01
N ASP A 238 -2.64 -11.13 -11.80
CA ASP A 238 -3.48 -12.30 -11.95
C ASP A 238 -3.95 -12.88 -10.61
N PHE A 239 -5.21 -13.30 -10.54
CA PHE A 239 -5.86 -13.83 -9.34
C PHE A 239 -5.06 -14.96 -8.65
N SER A 240 -4.27 -15.74 -9.41
CA SER A 240 -3.38 -16.77 -8.85
C SER A 240 -2.36 -16.22 -7.84
N HIS A 241 -2.04 -14.93 -7.88
CA HIS A 241 -1.17 -14.29 -6.90
C HIS A 241 -1.84 -14.19 -5.52
N GLY A 242 -3.11 -13.79 -5.48
CA GLY A 242 -3.91 -13.74 -4.24
C GLY A 242 -4.05 -15.13 -3.62
N LEU A 243 -4.38 -16.13 -4.44
CA LEU A 243 -4.47 -17.54 -4.01
C LEU A 243 -3.15 -18.04 -3.42
N ALA A 244 -2.04 -17.89 -4.15
CA ALA A 244 -0.76 -18.41 -3.71
C ALA A 244 -0.22 -17.71 -2.45
N ILE A 245 -0.53 -16.43 -2.26
CA ILE A 245 -0.19 -15.70 -1.05
C ILE A 245 -1.04 -16.18 0.13
N HIS A 246 -2.35 -16.29 -0.06
CA HIS A 246 -3.27 -16.79 0.98
C HIS A 246 -2.86 -18.19 1.47
N GLU A 247 -2.59 -19.13 0.55
CA GLU A 247 -2.16 -20.49 0.86
C GLU A 247 -0.84 -20.56 1.66
N ARG A 248 0.02 -19.55 1.53
CA ARG A 248 1.33 -19.50 2.23
C ARG A 248 1.29 -18.72 3.53
N CYS A 249 0.20 -18.00 3.83
CA CYS A 249 0.06 -17.27 5.08
C CYS A 249 -0.15 -18.25 6.24
N PRO A 250 0.71 -18.26 7.27
CA PRO A 250 0.57 -19.18 8.42
C PRO A 250 -0.74 -18.99 9.21
N ARG A 251 -1.28 -17.77 9.21
CA ARG A 251 -2.53 -17.39 9.87
C ARG A 251 -3.44 -16.63 8.92
N ALA A 252 -3.68 -17.20 7.75
CA ALA A 252 -4.68 -16.68 6.82
C ALA A 252 -6.07 -16.77 7.48
N VAL A 253 -6.84 -15.67 7.42
CA VAL A 253 -8.28 -15.71 7.71
C VAL A 253 -9.07 -15.97 6.43
N GLU A 254 -10.39 -16.05 6.54
CA GLU A 254 -11.26 -16.21 5.37
C GLU A 254 -10.99 -15.08 4.37
N PRO A 255 -10.56 -15.38 3.14
CA PRO A 255 -10.24 -14.36 2.16
C PRO A 255 -11.50 -13.71 1.60
N LEU A 256 -11.34 -12.66 0.79
CA LEU A 256 -12.41 -12.14 -0.06
C LEU A 256 -11.99 -12.20 -1.52
N TRP A 257 -12.62 -13.11 -2.25
CA TRP A 257 -12.53 -13.19 -3.70
C TRP A 257 -13.76 -12.49 -4.29
N VAL A 258 -13.55 -11.34 -4.92
CA VAL A 258 -14.65 -10.55 -5.48
C VAL A 258 -14.90 -10.99 -6.92
N GLU A 259 -15.98 -11.75 -7.10
CA GLU A 259 -16.33 -12.32 -8.40
C GLU A 259 -16.62 -11.22 -9.44
N GLY A 260 -15.95 -11.30 -10.59
CA GLY A 260 -16.09 -10.35 -11.69
C GLY A 260 -15.37 -9.02 -11.51
N ALA A 261 -14.72 -8.77 -10.36
CA ALA A 261 -13.93 -7.56 -10.16
C ALA A 261 -12.54 -7.68 -10.81
N GLY A 262 -12.07 -6.58 -11.40
CA GLY A 262 -10.72 -6.39 -11.87
C GLY A 262 -9.77 -5.80 -10.81
N HIS A 263 -8.68 -5.18 -11.25
CA HIS A 263 -7.63 -4.67 -10.34
C HIS A 263 -8.03 -3.40 -9.57
N ASN A 264 -8.88 -2.55 -10.18
CA ASN A 264 -9.10 -1.17 -9.76
C ASN A 264 -10.57 -0.88 -9.38
N ASP A 265 -11.42 -1.90 -9.33
CA ASP A 265 -12.85 -1.76 -9.08
C ASP A 265 -13.34 -2.59 -7.88
N VAL A 266 -12.47 -3.35 -7.20
CA VAL A 266 -12.82 -4.17 -6.03
C VAL A 266 -13.53 -3.35 -4.97
N GLU A 267 -13.08 -2.12 -4.69
CA GLU A 267 -13.67 -1.24 -3.69
C GLU A 267 -15.09 -0.75 -4.04
N LEU A 268 -15.52 -0.92 -5.30
CA LEU A 268 -16.87 -0.58 -5.75
C LEU A 268 -17.91 -1.64 -5.35
N TYR A 269 -17.48 -2.86 -5.02
CA TYR A 269 -18.36 -3.94 -4.60
C TYR A 269 -18.65 -3.86 -3.10
N SER A 270 -19.92 -3.99 -2.69
CA SER A 270 -20.31 -3.85 -1.27
C SER A 270 -19.61 -4.87 -0.36
N GLN A 271 -19.35 -6.07 -0.89
CA GLN A 271 -18.66 -7.16 -0.21
C GLN A 271 -17.29 -6.74 0.34
N TYR A 272 -16.58 -5.83 -0.34
CA TYR A 272 -15.31 -5.27 0.14
C TYR A 272 -15.46 -4.64 1.52
N LEU A 273 -16.42 -3.73 1.67
CA LEU A 273 -16.65 -3.04 2.93
C LEU A 273 -17.22 -3.98 4.00
N GLU A 274 -18.12 -4.89 3.61
CA GLU A 274 -18.72 -5.88 4.52
C GLU A 274 -17.65 -6.81 5.12
N ARG A 275 -16.75 -7.34 4.29
CA ARG A 275 -15.65 -8.20 4.75
C ARG A 275 -14.71 -7.45 5.69
N LEU A 276 -14.35 -6.21 5.36
CA LEU A 276 -13.46 -5.40 6.19
C LEU A 276 -14.09 -5.10 7.56
N LYS A 277 -15.38 -4.76 7.60
CA LYS A 277 -16.10 -4.57 8.86
C LYS A 277 -16.11 -5.83 9.70
N GLN A 278 -16.41 -6.98 9.08
CA GLN A 278 -16.40 -8.28 9.75
C GLN A 278 -15.01 -8.58 10.32
N PHE A 279 -13.95 -8.38 9.54
CA PHE A 279 -12.58 -8.63 9.99
C PHE A 279 -12.22 -7.75 11.19
N VAL A 280 -12.37 -6.43 11.04
CA VAL A 280 -11.90 -5.45 12.03
C VAL A 280 -12.73 -5.46 13.31
N SER A 281 -14.05 -5.55 13.18
CA SER A 281 -14.97 -5.34 14.30
C SER A 281 -15.36 -6.63 15.03
N VAL A 282 -15.19 -7.78 14.37
CA VAL A 282 -15.59 -9.08 14.91
C VAL A 282 -14.39 -9.99 15.08
N GLU A 283 -13.63 -10.25 14.02
CA GLU A 283 -12.54 -11.25 14.07
C GLU A 283 -11.32 -10.78 14.88
N LEU A 284 -10.99 -9.48 14.87
CA LEU A 284 -9.84 -8.95 15.63
C LEU A 284 -10.17 -8.58 17.09
N VAL A 285 -11.45 -8.63 17.47
CA VAL A 285 -11.91 -8.26 18.81
C VAL A 285 -12.18 -9.47 19.69
N ASN A 286 -12.44 -10.64 19.08
CA ASN A 286 -12.70 -11.91 19.75
C ASN A 286 -11.45 -12.79 19.78
#